data_AF-A0A0N4T5K1-F1
#
_entry.id   AF-A0A0N4T5K1-F1
#
_cell.length_a   1.000
_cell.length_b   1.000
_cell.length_c   1.000
_cell.angle_alpha   90.00
_cell.angle_beta   90.00
_cell.angle_gamma   90.00
#
_symmetry.space_group_name_H-M   'P 1'
#
loop_
_entity.id
_entity.type
_entity.pdbx_description
1 polymer ?
#
loop_
_entity_poly.entity_id
_entity_poly.type
_entity_poly.pdbx_seq_one_letter_code
_entity_poly.pdbx_strand_id
1 'polypeptide(L)'
;MEIEVRQDNGLFYKAFVKSIKTDTVIVSYGNDAKIEEVKFDDCRLPPRSAKAETLKVGDTVEALMKQEDDAVFGWQKAKIKELKGDLAAIESVEGPHHMDIVSLEHIRALLVKCTPLKKSQFKHAKITVPEDLRAYFKRPESYADFAATVKSVFVEYDEENGNLLLS
;
A
#
# COMPACT_ATOMS: atom_id res chain seq x y z
N MET A 1 -4.48 6.67 1.31
CA MET A 1 -5.06 5.29 1.26
C MET A 1 -3.94 4.30 1.48
N GLU A 2 -4.07 3.34 2.40
CA GLU A 2 -3.05 2.29 2.61
C GLU A 2 -3.19 1.19 1.56
N ILE A 3 -2.06 0.79 0.98
CA ILE A 3 -1.93 -0.33 0.05
C ILE A 3 -0.66 -1.14 0.35
N GLU A 4 -0.55 -2.30 -0.28
CA GLU A 4 0.65 -3.12 -0.33
C GLU A 4 1.21 -3.10 -1.76
N VAL A 5 2.50 -2.84 -1.91
CA VAL A 5 3.18 -2.73 -3.20
C VAL A 5 4.25 -3.80 -3.32
N ARG A 6 4.20 -4.58 -4.40
CA ARG A 6 5.24 -5.56 -4.74
C ARG A 6 6.49 -4.82 -5.20
N GLN A 7 7.64 -5.19 -4.65
CA GLN A 7 8.95 -4.69 -5.08
C GLN A 7 9.71 -5.77 -5.83
N ASP A 8 10.89 -5.43 -6.38
CA ASP A 8 11.69 -6.32 -7.24
C ASP A 8 12.12 -7.63 -6.56
N ASN A 9 12.21 -7.64 -5.23
CA ASN A 9 12.49 -8.84 -4.44
C ASN A 9 11.27 -9.78 -4.29
N GLY A 10 10.14 -9.44 -4.91
CA GLY A 10 8.89 -10.20 -4.87
C GLY A 10 8.06 -10.00 -3.59
N LEU A 11 8.55 -9.22 -2.64
CA LEU A 11 7.88 -8.95 -1.38
C LEU A 11 6.91 -7.79 -1.49
N PHE A 12 5.90 -7.78 -0.63
CA PHE A 12 4.93 -6.70 -0.56
C PHE A 12 5.17 -5.80 0.65
N TYR A 13 5.28 -4.50 0.39
CA TYR A 13 5.54 -3.50 1.42
C TYR A 13 4.36 -2.57 1.60
N LYS A 14 4.12 -2.20 2.86
CA LYS A 14 3.09 -1.20 3.22
C LYS A 14 3.46 0.16 2.64
N ALA A 15 2.55 0.75 1.90
CA ALA A 15 2.69 2.07 1.31
C ALA A 15 1.40 2.88 1.43
N PHE A 16 1.50 4.20 1.25
CA PHE A 16 0.35 5.11 1.23
C PHE A 16 0.24 5.80 -0.12
N VAL A 17 -0.91 5.70 -0.75
CA VAL A 17 -1.20 6.42 -2.01
C VAL A 17 -1.23 7.92 -1.76
N LYS A 18 -0.47 8.64 -2.61
CA LYS A 18 -0.35 10.10 -2.65
C LYS A 18 -1.07 10.72 -3.82
N SER A 19 -0.97 10.11 -4.99
CA SER A 19 -1.64 10.55 -6.21
C SER A 19 -1.93 9.36 -7.11
N ILE A 20 -2.95 9.47 -7.94
CA ILE A 20 -3.40 8.41 -8.84
C ILE A 20 -3.36 8.99 -10.24
N LYS A 21 -2.52 8.39 -11.09
CA LYS A 21 -2.41 8.76 -12.49
C LYS A 21 -3.23 7.79 -13.34
N THR A 22 -3.27 8.07 -14.63
CA THR A 22 -3.99 7.26 -15.62
C THR A 22 -3.59 5.79 -15.59
N ASP A 23 -2.29 5.46 -15.47
CA ASP A 23 -1.81 4.07 -15.56
C ASP A 23 -0.92 3.64 -14.38
N THR A 24 -0.65 4.56 -13.46
CA THR A 24 0.27 4.39 -12.34
C THR A 24 -0.28 5.04 -11.08
N VAL A 25 0.33 4.73 -9.95
CA VAL A 25 0.01 5.29 -8.64
C VAL A 25 1.30 5.84 -8.04
N ILE A 26 1.26 7.06 -7.52
CA ILE A 26 2.35 7.59 -6.70
C ILE A 26 2.08 7.18 -5.25
N VAL A 27 3.06 6.52 -4.64
CA VAL A 27 2.99 5.98 -3.30
C VAL A 27 4.14 6.50 -2.45
N SER A 28 3.96 6.48 -1.13
CA SER A 28 5.03 6.78 -0.18
C SER A 28 5.20 5.69 0.88
N TYR A 29 6.41 5.59 1.39
CA TYR A 29 6.82 4.66 2.45
C TYR A 29 7.35 5.43 3.65
N GLY A 30 7.21 4.87 4.86
CA GLY A 30 7.88 5.34 6.08
C GLY A 30 7.74 6.84 6.35
N ASN A 31 6.51 7.37 6.44
CA ASN A 31 6.23 8.80 6.63
C ASN A 31 6.88 9.70 5.56
N ASP A 32 6.73 9.31 4.29
CA ASP A 32 7.24 10.06 3.13
C ASP A 32 8.78 10.08 2.98
N ALA A 33 9.48 9.19 3.70
CA ALA A 33 10.93 9.01 3.54
C ALA A 33 11.32 8.55 2.12
N LYS A 34 10.46 7.80 1.45
CA LYS A 34 10.60 7.40 0.04
C LYS A 34 9.27 7.60 -0.68
N ILE A 35 9.32 8.21 -1.87
CA ILE A 35 8.18 8.37 -2.78
C ILE A 35 8.54 7.69 -4.10
N GLU A 36 7.59 6.95 -4.67
CA GLU A 36 7.80 6.16 -5.88
C GLU A 36 6.53 6.11 -6.73
N GLU A 37 6.70 6.02 -8.05
CA GLU A 37 5.62 5.78 -9.00
C GLU A 37 5.60 4.31 -9.41
N VAL A 38 4.47 3.63 -9.17
CA VAL A 38 4.32 2.18 -9.33
C VAL A 38 3.12 1.82 -10.19
N LYS A 39 3.14 0.64 -10.80
CA LYS A 39 2.05 0.13 -11.63
C LYS A 39 0.92 -0.42 -10.77
N PHE A 40 -0.31 -0.33 -11.27
CA PHE A 40 -1.48 -0.95 -10.61
C PHE A 40 -1.30 -2.47 -10.42
N ASP A 41 -0.64 -3.16 -11.36
CA ASP A 41 -0.43 -4.61 -11.31
C ASP A 41 0.43 -5.06 -10.12
N ASP A 42 1.27 -4.17 -9.59
CA ASP A 42 2.10 -4.42 -8.42
C ASP A 42 1.42 -3.98 -7.11
N CYS A 43 0.23 -3.39 -7.19
CA CYS A 43 -0.50 -2.86 -6.05
C CYS A 43 -1.66 -3.76 -5.64
N ARG A 44 -1.85 -3.93 -4.33
CA ARG A 44 -3.04 -4.58 -3.76
C ARG A 44 -3.49 -3.88 -2.48
N LEU A 45 -4.78 -3.99 -2.18
CA LEU A 45 -5.31 -3.59 -0.88
C LEU A 45 -5.01 -4.70 0.15
N PRO A 46 -4.61 -4.31 1.38
CA PRO A 46 -4.51 -5.26 2.48
C PRO A 46 -5.86 -5.95 2.70
N PRO A 47 -5.86 -7.18 3.24
CA PRO A 47 -7.09 -7.92 3.43
C PRO A 47 -8.00 -7.24 4.48
N ARG A 48 -9.31 -7.25 4.23
CA ARG A 48 -10.31 -6.65 5.15
C ARG A 48 -10.38 -7.33 6.52
N SER A 49 -10.02 -8.60 6.57
CA SER A 49 -9.92 -9.39 7.80
C SER A 49 -8.63 -10.20 7.74
N ALA A 50 -7.79 -10.02 8.76
CA ALA A 50 -6.58 -10.81 8.95
C ALA A 50 -6.82 -12.05 9.83
N LYS A 51 -8.08 -12.36 10.22
CA LYS A 51 -8.35 -13.52 11.08
C LYS A 51 -7.86 -14.79 10.37
N ALA A 52 -6.72 -15.28 10.83
CA ALA A 52 -6.24 -16.58 10.50
C ALA A 52 -7.27 -17.59 11.05
N GLU A 53 -7.81 -18.41 10.15
CA GLU A 53 -8.34 -19.70 10.56
C GLU A 53 -7.24 -20.47 11.30
N THR A 54 -7.62 -21.47 12.09
CA THR A 54 -6.71 -22.22 12.97
C THR A 54 -5.41 -22.64 12.25
N LEU A 55 -4.30 -21.95 12.56
CA LEU A 55 -2.97 -22.18 11.99
C LEU A 55 -2.38 -23.49 12.52
N LYS A 56 -1.62 -24.19 11.67
CA LYS A 56 -0.94 -25.45 12.03
C LYS A 56 0.52 -25.42 11.60
N VAL A 57 1.34 -26.20 12.32
CA VAL A 57 2.72 -26.46 11.91
C VAL A 57 2.71 -27.14 10.54
N GLY A 58 3.54 -26.65 9.63
CA GLY A 58 3.63 -27.11 8.26
C GLY A 58 2.80 -26.31 7.26
N ASP A 59 1.88 -25.45 7.71
CA ASP A 59 1.09 -24.60 6.81
C ASP A 59 1.99 -23.59 6.09
N THR A 60 1.67 -23.31 4.82
CA THR A 60 2.23 -22.17 4.10
C THR A 60 1.31 -20.97 4.27
N VAL A 61 1.87 -19.88 4.75
CA VAL A 61 1.19 -18.64 5.11
C VAL A 61 1.90 -17.45 4.45
N GLU A 62 1.29 -16.28 4.53
CA GLU A 62 1.99 -15.03 4.28
C GLU A 62 2.28 -14.38 5.63
N ALA A 63 3.55 -14.07 5.89
CA ALA A 63 4.01 -13.52 7.15
C ALA A 63 4.68 -12.16 6.93
N LEU A 64 4.45 -11.24 7.85
CA LEU A 64 5.13 -9.95 7.90
C LEU A 64 6.47 -10.15 8.61
N MET A 65 7.55 -10.20 7.84
CA MET A 65 8.90 -10.52 8.32
C MET A 65 9.81 -9.30 8.22
N LYS A 66 10.75 -9.17 9.15
CA LYS A 66 11.77 -8.10 9.09
C LYS A 66 12.75 -8.37 7.95
N GLN A 67 13.13 -7.32 7.21
CA GLN A 67 14.12 -7.41 6.12
C GLN A 67 15.49 -6.87 6.58
N GLU A 68 16.56 -7.16 5.80
CA GLU A 68 17.95 -6.93 6.21
C GLU A 68 18.28 -5.46 6.52
N ASP A 69 17.68 -4.52 5.79
CA ASP A 69 17.90 -3.08 5.97
C ASP A 69 16.77 -2.44 6.80
N ASP A 70 17.16 -1.97 7.99
CA ASP A 70 16.34 -1.14 8.88
C ASP A 70 15.05 -1.82 9.41
N ALA A 71 14.25 -1.11 10.20
CA ALA A 71 12.96 -1.59 10.71
C ALA A 71 11.87 -1.74 9.60
N VAL A 72 12.25 -2.26 8.43
CA VAL A 72 11.37 -2.48 7.29
C VAL A 72 10.80 -3.89 7.35
N PHE A 73 9.49 -3.97 7.27
CA PHE A 73 8.76 -5.23 7.27
C PHE A 73 8.11 -5.45 5.91
N GLY A 74 8.22 -6.67 5.40
CA GLY A 74 7.64 -7.10 4.14
C GLY A 74 6.77 -8.34 4.32
N TRP A 75 5.63 -8.37 3.64
CA TRP A 75 4.80 -9.57 3.54
C TRP A 75 5.42 -10.55 2.54
N GLN A 76 5.67 -11.78 3.00
CA GLN A 76 6.29 -12.83 2.20
C GLN A 76 5.69 -14.19 2.50
N LYS A 77 5.78 -15.12 1.55
CA LYS A 77 5.33 -16.50 1.79
C LYS A 77 6.33 -17.22 2.67
N ALA A 78 5.84 -17.84 3.73
CA ALA A 78 6.63 -18.59 4.69
C ALA A 78 5.91 -19.87 5.13
N LYS A 79 6.67 -20.83 5.67
CA LYS A 79 6.16 -22.08 6.23
C LYS A 79 6.27 -22.05 7.74
N ILE A 80 5.20 -22.41 8.45
CA ILE A 80 5.20 -22.52 9.91
C ILE A 80 6.02 -23.76 10.32
N LYS A 81 7.05 -23.54 11.13
CA LYS A 81 7.92 -24.60 11.69
C LYS A 81 7.53 -24.97 13.11
N GLU A 82 7.10 -23.99 13.89
CA GLU A 82 6.67 -24.19 15.27
C GLU A 82 5.58 -23.17 15.62
N LEU A 83 4.66 -23.57 16.49
CA LEU A 83 3.66 -22.69 17.10
C LEU A 83 3.80 -22.78 18.62
N LYS A 84 3.96 -21.63 19.28
CA LYS A 84 4.13 -21.57 20.72
C LYS A 84 3.43 -20.33 21.29
N GLY A 85 2.26 -20.54 21.89
CA GLY A 85 1.41 -19.44 22.36
C GLY A 85 0.99 -18.55 21.18
N ASP A 86 1.25 -17.24 21.30
CA ASP A 86 0.94 -16.24 20.27
C ASP A 86 2.11 -15.97 19.31
N LEU A 87 3.12 -16.84 19.31
CA LEU A 87 4.28 -16.74 18.42
C LEU A 87 4.37 -17.95 17.50
N ALA A 88 4.91 -17.73 16.31
CA ALA A 88 5.24 -18.76 15.34
C ALA A 88 6.68 -18.62 14.86
N ALA A 89 7.42 -19.73 14.85
CA ALA A 89 8.67 -19.80 14.11
C ALA A 89 8.35 -20.10 12.65
N ILE A 90 8.85 -19.28 11.74
CA ILE A 90 8.56 -19.37 10.31
C ILE A 90 9.84 -19.40 9.49
N GLU A 91 9.78 -20.06 8.33
CA GLU A 91 10.85 -20.09 7.34
C GLU A 91 10.32 -19.57 6.01
N SER A 92 11.01 -18.59 5.42
CA SER A 92 10.71 -18.04 4.09
C SER A 92 10.68 -19.13 3.01
N VAL A 93 9.68 -19.08 2.14
CA VAL A 93 9.54 -19.96 0.95
C VAL A 93 9.83 -19.21 -0.35
N GLU A 94 9.55 -17.90 -0.38
CA GLU A 94 9.79 -17.02 -1.53
C GLU A 94 10.54 -15.76 -1.07
N GLY A 95 11.34 -15.18 -1.95
CA GLY A 95 12.16 -14.01 -1.62
C GLY A 95 13.48 -14.37 -0.92
N PRO A 96 14.09 -13.43 -0.16
CA PRO A 96 15.33 -13.66 0.57
C PRO A 96 15.17 -14.73 1.66
N HIS A 97 15.99 -15.78 1.62
CA HIS A 97 15.86 -16.91 2.53
C HIS A 97 16.32 -16.56 3.96
N HIS A 98 15.41 -16.67 4.95
CA HIS A 98 15.73 -16.58 6.38
C HIS A 98 14.61 -17.17 7.25
N MET A 99 14.93 -17.37 8.54
CA MET A 99 13.97 -17.74 9.58
C MET A 99 13.65 -16.53 10.46
N ASP A 100 12.41 -16.44 10.96
CA ASP A 100 11.97 -15.39 11.86
C ASP A 100 10.98 -15.95 12.91
N ILE A 101 10.81 -15.22 14.01
CA ILE A 101 9.78 -15.48 15.03
C ILE A 101 8.81 -14.33 15.01
N VAL A 102 7.58 -14.58 14.57
CA VAL A 102 6.55 -13.55 14.40
C VAL A 102 5.35 -13.80 15.30
N SER A 103 4.67 -12.72 15.68
CA SER A 103 3.35 -12.78 16.32
C SER A 103 2.31 -13.38 15.36
N LEU A 104 1.34 -14.14 15.87
CA LEU A 104 0.25 -14.68 15.04
C LEU A 104 -0.57 -13.58 14.35
N GLU A 105 -0.57 -12.35 14.87
CA GLU A 105 -1.23 -11.19 14.23
C GLU A 105 -0.52 -10.73 12.95
N HIS A 106 0.76 -11.08 12.81
CA HIS A 106 1.61 -10.82 11.64
C HIS A 106 1.60 -11.99 10.65
N ILE A 107 0.67 -12.93 10.82
CA ILE A 107 0.46 -14.05 9.91
C ILE A 107 -0.93 -13.97 9.33
N ARG A 108 -1.03 -14.19 8.03
CA ARG A 108 -2.30 -14.42 7.33
C ARG A 108 -2.26 -15.72 6.54
N ALA A 109 -3.38 -16.44 6.58
CA ALA A 109 -3.55 -17.63 5.76
C ALA A 109 -3.56 -17.25 4.27
N LEU A 110 -2.96 -18.06 3.39
CA LEU A 110 -2.91 -17.77 1.94
C LEU A 110 -4.29 -17.71 1.28
N LEU A 111 -5.30 -18.33 1.88
CA LEU A 111 -6.70 -18.24 1.46
C LEU A 111 -7.28 -16.82 1.62
N VAL A 112 -6.68 -15.99 2.49
CA VAL A 112 -7.06 -14.60 2.68
C VAL A 112 -6.64 -13.82 1.43
N LYS A 113 -7.62 -13.50 0.58
CA LYS A 113 -7.37 -12.80 -0.68
C LYS A 113 -7.13 -11.31 -0.43
N CYS A 114 -5.92 -10.86 -0.75
CA CYS A 114 -5.67 -9.44 -1.00
C CYS A 114 -6.36 -9.03 -2.31
N THR A 115 -6.93 -7.82 -2.34
CA THR A 115 -7.65 -7.35 -3.53
C THR A 115 -6.69 -6.57 -4.43
N PRO A 116 -6.42 -7.00 -5.68
CA PRO A 116 -5.58 -6.24 -6.59
C PRO A 116 -6.14 -4.83 -6.81
N LEU A 117 -5.26 -3.84 -6.85
CA LEU A 117 -5.63 -2.47 -7.19
C LEU A 117 -5.81 -2.39 -8.71
N LYS A 118 -6.91 -1.81 -9.18
CA LYS A 118 -7.23 -1.72 -10.60
C LYS A 118 -7.50 -0.28 -10.98
N LYS A 119 -6.97 0.15 -12.13
CA LYS A 119 -7.25 1.45 -12.74
C LYS A 119 -8.75 1.80 -12.76
N SER A 120 -9.60 0.83 -13.09
CA SER A 120 -11.05 1.02 -13.19
C SER A 120 -11.76 1.35 -11.86
N GLN A 121 -11.06 1.23 -10.73
CA GLN A 121 -11.58 1.61 -9.42
C GLN A 121 -11.53 3.13 -9.18
N PHE A 122 -10.76 3.86 -9.98
CA PHE A 122 -10.54 5.30 -9.83
C PHE A 122 -11.21 6.07 -10.96
N LYS A 123 -11.66 7.29 -10.65
CA LYS A 123 -12.30 8.20 -11.60
C LYS A 123 -11.48 9.47 -11.65
N HIS A 124 -11.05 9.84 -12.85
CA HIS A 124 -10.36 11.10 -13.05
C HIS A 124 -11.35 12.17 -13.52
N ALA A 125 -11.31 13.33 -12.88
CA ALA A 125 -12.01 14.53 -13.31
C ALA A 125 -11.07 15.73 -13.26
N LYS A 126 -11.40 16.78 -14.01
CA LYS A 126 -10.64 18.03 -14.00
C LYS A 126 -11.57 19.23 -13.85
N ILE A 127 -11.13 20.23 -13.11
CA ILE A 127 -11.80 21.52 -12.98
C ILE A 127 -10.84 22.59 -13.47
N THR A 128 -11.21 23.30 -14.53
CA THR A 128 -10.41 24.39 -15.06
C THR A 128 -10.50 25.60 -14.14
N VAL A 129 -9.35 26.13 -13.73
CA VAL A 129 -9.24 27.25 -12.80
C VAL A 129 -9.16 28.56 -13.60
N PRO A 130 -10.06 29.53 -13.33
CA PRO A 130 -9.97 30.88 -13.88
C PRO A 130 -8.61 31.52 -13.62
N GLU A 131 -8.09 32.27 -14.59
CA GLU A 131 -6.71 32.79 -14.57
C GLU A 131 -6.40 33.64 -13.32
N ASP A 132 -7.36 34.45 -12.89
CA ASP A 132 -7.32 35.30 -11.69
C ASP A 132 -7.21 34.50 -10.38
N LEU A 133 -7.67 33.24 -10.37
CA LEU A 133 -7.62 32.35 -9.21
C LEU A 133 -6.43 31.40 -9.20
N ARG A 134 -5.68 31.26 -10.30
CA ARG A 134 -4.57 30.29 -10.42
C ARG A 134 -3.51 30.46 -9.33
N ALA A 135 -3.15 31.70 -9.01
CA ALA A 135 -2.17 31.99 -7.96
C ALA A 135 -2.62 31.50 -6.57
N TYR A 136 -3.93 31.52 -6.29
CA TYR A 136 -4.51 31.05 -5.05
C TYR A 136 -4.37 29.53 -4.90
N PHE A 137 -4.62 28.79 -5.98
CA PHE A 137 -4.63 27.32 -6.02
C PHE A 137 -3.25 26.66 -6.06
N LYS A 138 -2.16 27.43 -6.21
CA LYS A 138 -0.79 26.92 -6.04
C LYS A 138 -0.51 26.40 -4.63
N ARG A 139 -1.32 26.81 -3.65
CA ARG A 139 -1.19 26.43 -2.24
C ARG A 139 -2.04 25.20 -1.94
N PRO A 140 -1.47 24.05 -1.52
CA PRO A 140 -2.25 22.86 -1.23
C PRO A 140 -3.37 23.05 -0.20
N GLU A 141 -3.22 24.00 0.73
CA GLU A 141 -4.23 24.31 1.74
C GLU A 141 -5.52 24.87 1.12
N SER A 142 -5.43 25.47 -0.07
CA SER A 142 -6.56 26.12 -0.75
C SER A 142 -7.68 25.17 -1.17
N TYR A 143 -7.38 23.88 -1.33
CA TYR A 143 -8.34 22.84 -1.71
C TYR A 143 -8.42 21.70 -0.67
N ALA A 144 -7.79 21.87 0.49
CA ALA A 144 -7.81 20.87 1.57
C ALA A 144 -9.23 20.64 2.11
N ASP A 145 -9.98 21.72 2.35
CA ASP A 145 -11.37 21.63 2.85
C ASP A 145 -12.30 20.95 1.83
N PHE A 146 -12.08 21.21 0.55
CA PHE A 146 -12.82 20.55 -0.53
C PHE A 146 -12.55 19.04 -0.53
N ALA A 147 -11.28 18.64 -0.47
CA ALA A 147 -10.91 17.22 -0.40
C ALA A 147 -11.47 16.54 0.86
N ALA A 148 -11.41 17.22 2.01
CA ALA A 148 -11.96 16.73 3.27
C ALA A 148 -13.49 16.57 3.24
N THR A 149 -14.19 17.47 2.53
CA THR A 149 -15.64 17.46 2.42
C THR A 149 -16.15 16.35 1.50
N VAL A 150 -15.56 16.20 0.32
CA VAL A 150 -15.97 15.18 -0.66
C VAL A 150 -15.67 13.77 -0.14
N LYS A 151 -14.57 13.61 0.60
CA LYS A 151 -14.01 12.35 1.10
C LYS A 151 -13.59 11.42 -0.04
N SER A 152 -12.54 10.64 0.19
CA SER A 152 -12.03 9.65 -0.79
C SER A 152 -11.71 10.26 -2.17
N VAL A 153 -11.20 11.50 -2.19
CA VAL A 153 -10.72 12.18 -3.39
C VAL A 153 -9.29 12.65 -3.17
N PHE A 154 -8.46 12.51 -4.20
CA PHE A 154 -7.15 13.15 -4.30
C PHE A 154 -7.28 14.39 -5.18
N VAL A 155 -6.80 15.52 -4.67
CA VAL A 155 -6.88 16.81 -5.37
C VAL A 155 -5.47 17.35 -5.53
N GLU A 156 -5.11 17.70 -6.75
CA GLU A 156 -3.79 18.24 -7.10
C GLU A 156 -3.96 19.40 -8.08
N TYR A 157 -3.18 20.46 -7.91
CA TYR A 157 -3.19 21.59 -8.84
C TYR A 157 -2.11 21.41 -9.92
N ASP A 158 -2.56 21.32 -11.16
CA ASP A 158 -1.72 21.31 -12.35
C ASP A 158 -1.45 22.76 -12.78
N GLU A 159 -0.27 23.27 -12.42
CA GLU A 159 0.15 24.63 -12.73
C GLU A 159 0.35 24.86 -14.23
N GLU A 160 0.77 23.84 -14.98
CA GLU A 160 1.05 23.93 -16.41
C GLU A 160 -0.24 24.19 -17.20
N ASN A 161 -1.32 23.46 -16.87
CA ASN A 161 -2.60 23.60 -17.58
C ASN A 161 -3.64 24.42 -16.83
N GLY A 162 -3.35 24.85 -15.59
CA GLY A 162 -4.26 25.63 -14.75
C GLY A 162 -5.52 24.86 -14.36
N ASN A 163 -5.38 23.58 -13.98
CA ASN A 163 -6.51 22.73 -13.61
C ASN A 163 -6.35 22.16 -12.19
N LEU A 164 -7.47 21.94 -11.50
CA LEU A 164 -7.52 21.01 -10.37
C LEU A 164 -7.83 19.61 -10.91
N LEU A 165 -6.91 18.68 -10.67
CA LEU A 165 -7.05 17.27 -11.00
C LEU A 165 -7.66 16.54 -9.81
N LEU A 166 -8.72 15.77 -10.06
CA LEU A 166 -9.46 14.99 -9.08
C LEU A 166 -9.31 13.51 -9.42
N SER A 167 -8.94 12.68 -8.44
CA SER A 167 -8.81 11.22 -8.61
C SER A 167 -9.33 10.41 -7.43
#